data_AF-A0A401IJU7-F1
#
_entry.id   AF-A0A401IJU7-F1
#
_cell.length_a   1.000
_cell.length_b   1.000
_cell.length_c   1.000
_cell.angle_alpha   90.00
_cell.angle_beta   90.00
_cell.angle_gamma   90.00
#
_symmetry.space_group_name_H-M   'P 1'
#
loop_
_entity.id
_entity.type
_entity.pdbx_description
1 polymer ?
#
loop_
_entity_poly.entity_id
_entity_poly.type
_entity_poly.pdbx_seq_one_letter_code
_entity_poly.pdbx_strand_id
1 'polypeptide(L)'
;MYMYLICPGIHEQKLTDKFIENALNNLDFILVFPTDKYPAYSGFHILKFLQEKSVDKSQQLVIISFSAGVVGAINAAWTWQLQGGIIKGFIAFDGWGVPLMGNFPIYRVSHDEFTYWTSAILGTGTLSFYADPPVEHLDLWRSPQLVKGWMVEINNYGKKSFSPISLSDFLALIKIINT
;
A
#
# COMPACT_ATOMS: atom_id res chain seq x y z
N MET A 1 3.11 -17.69 6.81
CA MET A 1 4.25 -16.77 6.69
C MET A 1 3.95 -15.81 5.56
N TYR A 2 3.92 -14.52 5.85
CA TYR A 2 3.66 -13.50 4.84
C TYR A 2 4.97 -13.00 4.24
N MET A 3 4.89 -12.60 2.98
CA MET A 3 5.92 -11.82 2.34
C MET A 3 5.39 -10.42 2.09
N TYR A 4 6.17 -9.41 2.42
CA TYR A 4 5.82 -8.01 2.23
C TYR A 4 6.63 -7.47 1.06
N LEU A 5 5.95 -7.13 -0.04
CA LEU A 5 6.55 -6.45 -1.18
C LEU A 5 6.28 -4.95 -1.07
N ILE A 6 7.35 -4.17 -0.96
CA ILE A 6 7.32 -2.72 -1.00
C ILE A 6 7.54 -2.28 -2.44
N CYS A 7 6.60 -1.50 -2.98
CA CYS A 7 6.65 -0.88 -4.31
C CYS A 7 6.70 0.64 -4.17
N PRO A 8 7.90 1.24 -4.04
CA PRO A 8 8.07 2.68 -3.83
C PRO A 8 7.61 3.52 -5.03
N GLY A 9 7.51 4.83 -4.80
CA GLY A 9 7.32 5.81 -5.86
C GLY A 9 8.64 6.21 -6.53
N ILE A 10 8.62 7.37 -7.19
CA ILE A 10 9.82 7.98 -7.79
C ILE A 10 10.42 8.94 -6.76
N HIS A 11 11.40 8.46 -6.01
CA HIS A 11 12.13 9.24 -5.01
C HIS A 11 13.41 8.51 -4.57
N GLU A 12 14.23 9.14 -3.73
CA GLU A 12 15.42 8.51 -3.16
C GLU A 12 15.08 7.30 -2.29
N GLN A 13 15.90 6.24 -2.39
CA GLN A 13 15.76 5.00 -1.62
C GLN A 13 15.70 5.24 -0.10
N LYS A 14 16.44 6.24 0.39
CA LYS A 14 16.48 6.63 1.82
C LYS A 14 15.09 6.91 2.40
N LEU A 15 14.13 7.38 1.59
CA LEU A 15 12.75 7.58 2.06
C LEU A 15 12.03 6.26 2.32
N THR A 16 12.22 5.26 1.46
CA THR A 16 11.70 3.90 1.69
C THR A 16 12.35 3.26 2.89
N ASP A 17 13.66 3.45 3.08
CA ASP A 17 14.36 2.91 4.25
C ASP A 17 13.77 3.49 5.55
N LYS A 18 13.45 4.79 5.56
CA LYS A 18 12.73 5.43 6.67
C LYS A 18 11.32 4.93 6.86
N PHE A 19 10.58 4.65 5.79
CA PHE A 19 9.27 4.02 5.89
C PHE A 19 9.36 2.65 6.59
N ILE A 20 10.30 1.81 6.15
CA ILE A 20 10.50 0.47 6.73
C ILE A 20 10.90 0.56 8.21
N GLU A 21 11.87 1.43 8.54
CA GLU A 21 12.32 1.65 9.92
C GLU A 21 11.18 2.11 10.85
N ASN A 22 10.29 2.97 10.36
CA ASN A 22 9.28 3.59 11.22
C ASN A 22 7.91 2.88 11.22
N ALA A 23 7.57 2.11 10.18
CA ALA A 23 6.27 1.45 10.07
C ALA A 23 6.33 -0.08 10.04
N LEU A 24 7.46 -0.67 9.64
CA LEU A 24 7.56 -2.10 9.32
C LEU A 24 8.72 -2.80 10.05
N ASN A 25 9.31 -2.18 11.07
CA ASN A 25 10.51 -2.65 11.76
C ASN A 25 10.40 -4.06 12.39
N ASN A 26 9.18 -4.54 12.64
CA ASN A 26 8.93 -5.86 13.23
C ASN A 26 8.62 -6.95 12.19
N LEU A 27 8.73 -6.66 10.89
CA LEU A 27 8.45 -7.62 9.83
C LEU A 27 9.72 -8.30 9.32
N ASP A 28 9.70 -9.63 9.23
CA ASP A 28 10.88 -10.42 8.88
C ASP A 28 11.14 -10.53 7.36
N PHE A 29 10.08 -10.61 6.54
CA PHE A 29 10.18 -10.95 5.11
C PHE A 29 9.79 -9.78 4.20
N ILE A 30 10.63 -8.74 4.19
CA ILE A 30 10.43 -7.55 3.35
C ILE A 30 11.28 -7.66 2.08
N LEU A 31 10.64 -7.48 0.93
CA LEU A 31 11.27 -7.25 -0.36
C LEU A 31 10.99 -5.82 -0.82
N VAL A 32 12.01 -5.10 -1.25
CA VAL A 32 11.85 -3.75 -1.81
C VAL A 32 12.11 -3.79 -3.31
N PHE A 33 11.13 -3.37 -4.10
CA PHE A 33 11.29 -3.26 -5.55
C PHE A 33 12.28 -2.13 -5.90
N PRO A 34 13.35 -2.41 -6.67
CA PRO A 34 14.43 -1.46 -6.91
C PRO A 34 14.04 -0.43 -8.00
N THR A 35 13.44 0.68 -7.58
CA THR A 35 12.99 1.77 -8.48
C THR A 35 14.13 2.61 -9.05
N ASP A 36 15.36 2.43 -8.55
CA ASP A 36 16.59 2.95 -9.13
C ASP A 36 16.99 2.23 -10.42
N LYS A 37 16.55 0.97 -10.59
CA LYS A 37 16.88 0.11 -11.75
C LYS A 37 15.74 -0.03 -12.73
N TYR A 38 14.50 0.09 -12.25
CA TYR A 38 13.30 -0.15 -13.05
C TYR A 38 12.25 0.94 -12.82
N PRO A 39 11.40 1.24 -13.82
CA PRO A 39 10.32 2.20 -13.62
C PRO A 39 9.34 1.73 -12.54
N ALA A 40 9.08 2.58 -11.55
CA ALA A 40 8.19 2.29 -10.40
C ALA A 40 6.79 1.80 -10.82
N TYR A 41 6.27 2.32 -11.93
CA TYR A 41 4.95 2.00 -12.46
C TYR A 41 4.91 0.69 -13.29
N SER A 42 6.02 -0.05 -13.41
CA SER A 42 6.09 -1.23 -14.29
C SER A 42 5.73 -2.53 -13.58
N GLY A 43 4.48 -2.97 -13.73
CA GLY A 43 4.01 -4.26 -13.19
C GLY A 43 4.79 -5.48 -13.72
N PHE A 44 5.25 -5.44 -14.97
CA PHE A 44 6.11 -6.48 -15.55
C PHE A 44 7.43 -6.64 -14.79
N HIS A 45 8.12 -5.53 -14.51
CA HIS A 45 9.39 -5.58 -13.78
C HIS A 45 9.20 -6.02 -12.33
N ILE A 46 8.07 -5.67 -11.70
CA ILE A 46 7.73 -6.16 -10.36
C ILE A 46 7.56 -7.68 -10.35
N LEU A 47 6.84 -8.24 -11.33
CA LEU A 47 6.67 -9.70 -11.44
C LEU A 47 8.00 -10.41 -11.71
N LYS A 48 8.83 -9.85 -12.61
CA LYS A 48 10.17 -10.36 -12.89
C LYS A 48 11.04 -10.34 -11.63
N PHE A 49 10.98 -9.26 -10.85
CA PHE A 49 11.69 -9.14 -9.59
C PHE A 49 11.26 -10.21 -8.58
N LEU A 50 9.96 -10.49 -8.44
CA LEU A 50 9.47 -11.59 -7.60
C LEU A 50 9.98 -12.96 -8.06
N GLN A 51 10.05 -13.20 -9.37
CA GLN A 51 10.62 -14.42 -9.94
C GLN A 51 12.13 -14.53 -9.65
N GLU A 52 12.89 -13.44 -9.82
CA GLU A 52 14.33 -13.38 -9.53
C GLU A 52 14.63 -13.60 -8.03
N LYS A 53 13.69 -13.24 -7.15
CA LYS A 53 13.74 -13.54 -5.72
C LYS A 53 13.21 -14.91 -5.34
N SER A 54 12.84 -15.74 -6.33
CA SER A 54 12.31 -17.08 -6.13
C SER A 54 11.09 -17.12 -5.20
N VAL A 55 10.24 -16.10 -5.27
CA VAL A 55 9.00 -16.02 -4.47
C VAL A 55 8.03 -17.06 -4.98
N ASP A 56 7.64 -17.98 -4.11
CA ASP A 56 6.73 -19.06 -4.44
C ASP A 56 5.26 -18.58 -4.44
N LYS A 57 4.44 -19.11 -5.35
CA LYS A 57 3.03 -18.74 -5.47
C LYS A 57 2.18 -19.12 -4.25
N SER A 58 2.58 -20.12 -3.49
CA SER A 58 1.96 -20.51 -2.22
C SER A 58 2.21 -19.50 -1.09
N GLN A 59 3.20 -18.61 -1.23
CA GLN A 59 3.43 -17.54 -0.27
C GLN A 59 2.31 -16.50 -0.35
N GLN A 60 1.82 -16.09 0.83
CA GLN A 60 0.80 -15.07 0.95
C GLN A 60 1.46 -13.69 0.87
N LEU A 61 1.22 -12.99 -0.22
CA LEU A 61 1.87 -11.71 -0.52
C LEU A 61 1.03 -10.54 -0.01
N VAL A 62 1.69 -9.64 0.69
CA VAL A 62 1.19 -8.33 1.08
C VAL A 62 1.95 -7.30 0.26
N ILE A 63 1.23 -6.44 -0.46
CA ILE A 63 1.85 -5.40 -1.28
C ILE A 63 1.60 -4.04 -0.64
N ILE A 64 2.65 -3.30 -0.37
CA ILE A 64 2.61 -1.92 0.14
C ILE A 64 3.20 -1.04 -0.93
N SER A 65 2.42 -0.12 -1.47
CA SER A 65 2.78 0.65 -2.65
C SER A 65 2.57 2.14 -2.44
N PHE A 66 3.39 2.96 -3.10
CA PHE A 66 3.36 4.41 -2.95
C PHE A 66 3.38 5.13 -4.29
N SER A 67 2.53 6.15 -4.44
CA SER A 67 2.56 7.06 -5.58
C SER A 67 2.54 6.31 -6.93
N ALA A 68 3.47 6.59 -7.84
CA ALA A 68 3.63 5.87 -9.12
C ALA A 68 3.84 4.35 -8.96
N GLY A 69 4.38 3.90 -7.82
CA GLY A 69 4.53 2.48 -7.49
C GLY A 69 3.19 1.75 -7.38
N VAL A 70 2.10 2.46 -7.02
CA VAL A 70 0.74 1.89 -6.95
C VAL A 70 0.30 1.37 -8.32
N VAL A 71 0.64 2.08 -9.41
CA VAL A 71 0.31 1.68 -10.79
C VAL A 71 0.97 0.35 -11.15
N GLY A 72 2.25 0.21 -10.86
CA GLY A 72 2.97 -1.04 -11.13
C GLY A 72 2.45 -2.17 -10.24
N ALA A 73 2.28 -1.86 -8.95
CA ALA A 73 1.88 -2.80 -7.93
C ALA A 73 0.50 -3.42 -8.20
N ILE A 74 -0.52 -2.62 -8.57
CA ILE A 74 -1.87 -3.16 -8.80
C ILE A 74 -1.92 -4.08 -10.03
N ASN A 75 -1.16 -3.76 -11.09
CA ASN A 75 -1.02 -4.61 -12.27
C ASN A 75 -0.30 -5.93 -11.93
N ALA A 76 0.76 -5.85 -11.13
CA ALA A 76 1.47 -7.03 -10.65
C ALA A 76 0.59 -7.89 -9.73
N ALA A 77 -0.20 -7.29 -8.84
CA ALA A 77 -1.11 -7.98 -7.94
C ALA A 77 -2.16 -8.80 -8.71
N TRP A 78 -2.79 -8.19 -9.72
CA TRP A 78 -3.74 -8.89 -10.60
C TRP A 78 -3.11 -10.08 -11.30
N THR A 79 -1.94 -9.87 -11.91
CA THR A 79 -1.25 -10.93 -12.65
C THR A 79 -0.76 -12.03 -11.70
N TRP A 80 -0.33 -11.68 -10.50
CA TRP A 80 0.04 -12.63 -9.46
C TRP A 80 -1.14 -13.55 -9.09
N GLN A 81 -2.33 -12.97 -8.84
CA GLN A 81 -3.56 -13.71 -8.59
C GLN A 81 -3.96 -14.61 -9.76
N LEU A 82 -3.90 -14.10 -11.00
CA LEU A 82 -4.27 -14.87 -12.20
C LEU A 82 -3.32 -16.05 -12.44
N GLN A 83 -2.07 -15.95 -11.98
CA GLN A 83 -1.08 -17.03 -12.02
C GLN A 83 -1.19 -18.00 -10.82
N GLY A 84 -2.27 -17.94 -10.04
CA GLY A 84 -2.51 -18.81 -8.89
C GLY A 84 -1.79 -18.40 -7.61
N GLY A 85 -1.15 -17.24 -7.58
CA GLY A 85 -0.57 -16.67 -6.37
C GLY A 85 -1.63 -16.04 -5.46
N ILE A 86 -1.30 -15.85 -4.18
CA ILE A 86 -2.24 -15.31 -3.18
C ILE A 86 -1.85 -13.87 -2.81
N ILE A 87 -2.75 -12.92 -3.07
CA ILE A 87 -2.63 -11.56 -2.51
C ILE A 87 -3.46 -11.49 -1.23
N LYS A 88 -2.78 -11.38 -0.09
CA LYS A 88 -3.42 -11.28 1.22
C LYS A 88 -3.93 -9.87 1.49
N GLY A 89 -3.25 -8.87 0.95
CA GLY A 89 -3.62 -7.48 1.12
C GLY A 89 -2.82 -6.56 0.20
N PHE A 90 -3.44 -5.45 -0.18
CA PHE A 90 -2.85 -4.41 -1.00
C PHE A 90 -3.06 -3.06 -0.33
N ILE A 91 -1.98 -2.37 0.00
CA ILE A 91 -2.02 -1.08 0.69
C ILE A 91 -1.45 -0.03 -0.27
N ALA A 92 -2.29 0.95 -0.62
CA ALA A 92 -1.99 1.97 -1.61
C ALA A 92 -1.88 3.33 -0.93
N PHE A 93 -0.66 3.81 -0.79
CA PHE A 93 -0.35 5.15 -0.32
C PHE A 93 -0.35 6.13 -1.49
N ASP A 94 -1.22 7.14 -1.42
CA ASP A 94 -1.30 8.24 -2.39
C ASP A 94 -1.30 7.80 -3.87
N GLY A 95 -2.01 6.72 -4.18
CA GLY A 95 -2.26 6.26 -5.55
C GLY A 95 -3.33 7.10 -6.25
N TRP A 96 -3.16 8.42 -6.29
CA TRP A 96 -4.13 9.34 -6.88
C TRP A 96 -4.34 9.04 -8.37
N GLY A 97 -5.60 9.01 -8.80
CA GLY A 97 -5.96 8.69 -10.18
C GLY A 97 -5.77 7.22 -10.58
N VAL A 98 -5.33 6.34 -9.68
CA VAL A 98 -5.16 4.90 -9.97
C VAL A 98 -6.45 4.13 -9.65
N PRO A 99 -7.05 3.42 -10.63
CA PRO A 99 -8.13 2.48 -10.37
C PRO A 99 -7.65 1.33 -9.48
N LEU A 100 -8.27 1.20 -8.32
CA LEU A 100 -7.97 0.13 -7.37
C LEU A 100 -9.20 -0.79 -7.23
N MET A 101 -9.15 -1.88 -7.98
CA MET A 101 -10.11 -2.97 -7.93
C MET A 101 -9.35 -4.29 -7.88
N GLY A 102 -9.88 -5.26 -7.15
CA GLY A 102 -9.24 -6.56 -6.93
C GLY A 102 -10.22 -7.53 -6.29
N ASN A 103 -9.98 -8.83 -6.44
CA ASN A 103 -10.66 -9.88 -5.67
C ASN A 103 -9.94 -10.18 -4.34
N PHE A 104 -9.11 -9.23 -3.88
CA PHE A 104 -8.32 -9.28 -2.65
C PHE A 104 -8.53 -7.98 -1.85
N PRO A 105 -8.22 -7.96 -0.55
CA PRO A 105 -8.36 -6.76 0.28
C PRO A 105 -7.48 -5.62 -0.22
N ILE A 106 -8.07 -4.43 -0.38
CA ILE A 106 -7.38 -3.20 -0.78
C ILE A 106 -7.66 -2.10 0.26
N TYR A 107 -6.61 -1.40 0.69
CA TYR A 107 -6.66 -0.29 1.64
C TYR A 107 -6.01 0.93 1.01
N ARG A 108 -6.71 2.07 1.01
CA ARG A 108 -6.15 3.35 0.58
C ARG A 108 -5.67 4.16 1.78
N VAL A 109 -4.52 4.78 1.63
CA VAL A 109 -3.94 5.74 2.58
C VAL A 109 -3.68 7.03 1.80
N SER A 110 -4.27 8.14 2.23
CA SER A 110 -4.14 9.45 1.55
C SER A 110 -3.48 10.49 2.47
N HIS A 111 -2.67 11.39 1.91
CA HIS A 111 -2.01 12.46 2.67
C HIS A 111 -2.93 13.62 3.04
N ASP A 112 -4.16 13.64 2.51
CA ASP A 112 -5.20 14.62 2.84
C ASP A 112 -6.61 14.10 2.51
N GLU A 113 -7.64 14.85 2.94
CA GLU A 113 -9.04 14.54 2.66
C GLU A 113 -9.40 14.68 1.17
N PHE A 114 -8.78 15.64 0.46
CA PHE A 114 -9.07 15.91 -0.95
C PHE A 114 -8.67 14.73 -1.85
N THR A 115 -7.46 14.22 -1.66
CA THR A 115 -6.93 13.05 -2.37
C THR A 115 -7.76 11.82 -2.04
N TYR A 116 -8.18 11.64 -0.78
CA TYR A 116 -9.10 10.57 -0.41
C TYR A 116 -10.42 10.66 -1.17
N TRP A 117 -11.08 11.83 -1.17
CA TRP A 117 -12.38 12.01 -1.80
C TRP A 117 -12.32 11.84 -3.32
N THR A 118 -11.33 12.44 -3.98
CA THR A 118 -11.18 12.34 -5.43
C THR A 118 -10.77 10.94 -5.88
N SER A 119 -10.00 10.22 -5.06
CA SER A 119 -9.61 8.83 -5.34
C SER A 119 -10.74 7.83 -5.08
N ALA A 120 -11.74 8.19 -4.28
CA ALA A 120 -12.80 7.28 -3.87
C ALA A 120 -13.64 6.74 -5.04
N ILE A 121 -13.80 7.55 -6.08
CA ILE A 121 -14.51 7.19 -7.33
C ILE A 121 -13.82 6.02 -8.03
N LEU A 122 -12.52 5.84 -7.81
CA LEU A 122 -11.68 4.81 -8.39
C LEU A 122 -11.50 3.60 -7.46
N GLY A 123 -12.41 3.43 -6.50
CA GLY A 123 -12.50 2.30 -5.57
C GLY A 123 -11.83 2.58 -4.24
N THR A 124 -12.62 2.72 -3.16
CA THR A 124 -12.12 3.01 -1.79
C THR A 124 -11.74 1.78 -0.98
N GLY A 125 -12.26 0.60 -1.34
CA GLY A 125 -12.34 -0.53 -0.40
C GLY A 125 -13.36 -0.27 0.72
N THR A 126 -13.38 -1.16 1.72
CA THR A 126 -14.25 -1.06 2.91
C THR A 126 -13.58 -0.35 4.09
N LEU A 127 -12.26 -0.13 4.02
CA LEU A 127 -11.46 0.47 5.07
C LEU A 127 -10.34 1.31 4.43
N SER A 128 -10.18 2.55 4.88
CA SER A 128 -9.22 3.51 4.33
C SER A 128 -8.76 4.51 5.39
N PHE A 129 -7.70 5.25 5.08
CA PHE A 129 -7.14 6.31 5.91
C PHE A 129 -6.93 7.58 5.08
N TYR A 130 -7.15 8.74 5.69
CA TYR A 130 -6.62 10.01 5.19
C TYR A 130 -6.04 10.84 6.34
N ALA A 131 -4.96 11.58 6.06
CA ALA A 131 -4.33 12.42 7.07
C ALA A 131 -5.13 13.71 7.32
N ASP A 132 -5.22 14.08 8.58
CA ASP A 132 -5.80 15.33 9.07
C ASP A 132 -5.11 15.70 10.39
N PRO A 133 -4.30 16.78 10.44
CA PRO A 133 -4.06 17.75 9.37
C PRO A 133 -3.36 17.12 8.15
N PRO A 134 -3.50 17.72 6.94
CA PRO A 134 -2.84 17.23 5.74
C PRO A 134 -1.31 17.28 5.90
N VAL A 135 -0.62 16.31 5.29
CA VAL A 135 0.84 16.22 5.28
C VAL A 135 1.36 16.28 3.84
N GLU A 136 2.63 16.60 3.66
CA GLU A 136 3.23 16.53 2.32
C GLU A 136 3.21 15.08 1.80
N HIS A 137 3.03 14.92 0.48
CA HIS A 137 2.98 13.62 -0.19
C HIS A 137 4.13 12.67 0.23
N LEU A 138 5.37 13.20 0.26
CA LEU A 138 6.54 12.42 0.66
C LEU A 138 6.64 12.21 2.18
N ASP A 139 6.03 13.07 2.99
CA ASP A 139 6.04 12.93 4.45
C ASP A 139 5.11 11.81 4.92
N LEU A 140 4.00 11.58 4.21
CA LEU A 140 3.15 10.41 4.41
C LEU A 140 3.96 9.11 4.36
N TRP A 141 4.91 9.02 3.43
CA TRP A 141 5.78 7.86 3.24
C TRP A 141 7.01 7.88 4.14
N ARG A 142 7.71 9.02 4.25
CA ARG A 142 8.97 9.13 5.00
C ARG A 142 8.77 9.01 6.51
N SER A 143 7.66 9.53 7.03
CA SER A 143 7.45 9.70 8.48
C SER A 143 6.05 9.28 8.92
N PRO A 144 5.62 8.04 8.62
CA PRO A 144 4.27 7.56 8.91
C PRO A 144 3.91 7.60 10.40
N GLN A 145 4.90 7.46 11.29
CA GLN A 145 4.75 7.53 12.74
C GLN A 145 4.33 8.91 13.27
N LEU A 146 4.46 9.96 12.46
CA LEU A 146 4.06 11.32 12.83
C LEU A 146 2.66 11.68 12.31
N VAL A 147 2.08 10.85 11.45
CA VAL A 147 0.84 11.15 10.74
C VAL A 147 -0.37 10.76 11.58
N LYS A 148 -1.30 11.70 11.73
CA LYS A 148 -2.62 11.50 12.32
C LYS A 148 -3.69 11.74 11.27
N GLY A 149 -4.88 11.21 11.50
CA GLY A 149 -6.01 11.46 10.63
C GLY A 149 -7.19 10.60 10.98
N TRP A 150 -7.90 10.18 9.95
CA TRP A 150 -9.17 9.48 10.07
C TRP A 150 -9.13 8.12 9.40
N MET A 151 -9.49 7.10 10.16
CA MET A 151 -9.94 5.85 9.60
C MET A 151 -11.36 6.03 9.06
N VAL A 152 -11.59 5.62 7.82
CA VAL A 152 -12.91 5.59 7.20
C VAL A 152 -13.31 4.15 6.90
N GLU A 153 -14.39 3.72 7.52
CA GLU A 153 -15.02 2.42 7.31
C GLU A 153 -16.29 2.58 6.49
N ILE A 154 -16.49 1.69 5.51
CA ILE A 154 -17.69 1.63 4.69
C ILE A 154 -18.38 0.30 4.98
N ASN A 155 -19.59 0.35 5.50
CA ASN A 155 -20.37 -0.85 5.77
C ASN A 155 -21.03 -1.42 4.49
N ASN A 156 -21.69 -2.57 4.62
CA ASN A 156 -22.36 -3.25 3.50
C ASN A 156 -23.51 -2.44 2.87
N TYR A 157 -23.95 -1.36 3.50
CA TYR A 157 -24.98 -0.44 3.00
C TYR A 157 -24.38 0.85 2.40
N GLY A 158 -23.05 0.94 2.28
CA GLY A 158 -22.36 2.12 1.76
C GLY A 158 -22.27 3.30 2.74
N LYS A 159 -22.68 3.12 4.01
CA LYS A 159 -22.57 4.17 5.03
C LYS A 159 -21.14 4.27 5.54
N LYS A 160 -20.61 5.49 5.57
CA LYS A 160 -19.29 5.81 6.10
C LYS A 160 -19.33 6.07 7.61
N SER A 161 -18.36 5.53 8.34
CA SER A 161 -18.00 5.94 9.71
C SER A 161 -16.56 6.41 9.76
N PHE A 162 -16.31 7.42 10.59
CA PHE A 162 -15.03 8.09 10.72
C PHE A 162 -14.55 7.97 12.16
N SER A 163 -13.32 7.51 12.35
CA SER A 163 -12.70 7.35 13.67
C SER A 163 -11.30 7.98 13.65
N PRO A 164 -10.96 8.86 14.61
CA PRO A 164 -9.63 9.44 14.66
C PRO A 164 -8.60 8.36 15.00
N ILE A 165 -7.48 8.34 14.28
CA ILE A 165 -6.44 7.33 14.44
C ILE A 165 -5.07 7.87 14.00
N SER A 166 -3.98 7.31 14.52
CA SER A 166 -2.65 7.52 13.91
C SER A 166 -2.48 6.62 12.69
N LEU A 167 -1.62 7.00 11.75
CA LEU A 167 -1.31 6.12 10.62
C LEU A 167 -0.65 4.81 11.08
N SER A 168 0.23 4.86 12.08
CA SER A 168 0.83 3.65 12.67
C SER A 168 -0.23 2.71 13.25
N ASP A 169 -1.22 3.23 13.99
CA ASP A 169 -2.30 2.41 14.54
C ASP A 169 -3.22 1.88 13.43
N PHE A 170 -3.46 2.64 12.37
CA PHE A 170 -4.19 2.16 11.20
C PHE A 170 -3.46 1.00 10.51
N LEU A 171 -2.14 1.12 10.33
CA LEU A 171 -1.30 0.06 9.78
C LEU A 171 -1.25 -1.18 10.68
N ALA A 172 -1.26 -0.99 12.00
CA ALA A 172 -1.42 -2.11 12.94
C ALA A 172 -2.83 -2.74 12.85
N LEU A 173 -3.88 -1.94 12.68
CA LEU A 173 -5.26 -2.41 12.61
C LEU A 173 -5.49 -3.31 11.40
N ILE A 174 -4.93 -2.96 10.24
CA ILE A 174 -4.97 -3.83 9.07
C ILE A 174 -4.18 -5.10 9.42
N LYS A 175 -4.93 -6.15 9.82
CA LYS A 175 -4.46 -7.47 10.31
C LYS A 175 -3.40 -8.16 9.44
N ILE A 176 -3.14 -7.58 8.29
CA ILE A 176 -2.13 -7.90 7.29
C ILE A 176 -0.71 -7.57 7.75
N ILE A 177 -0.51 -6.61 8.66
CA ILE A 177 0.83 -6.23 9.18
C ILE A 177 1.12 -6.89 10.56
N ASN A 178 0.09 -7.42 11.23
CA ASN A 178 0.18 -7.96 12.60
C ASN A 178 0.00 -9.49 12.69
N THR A 179 0.18 -10.23 11.60
CA THR A 179 0.14 -11.71 11.60
C THR A 179 1.38 -12.30 10.95
#